data_AF-A0A2G6KVV3-F1
#
_entry.id   AF-A0A2G6KVV3-F1
#
_cell.length_a   1.000
_cell.length_b   1.000
_cell.length_c   1.000
_cell.angle_alpha   90.00
_cell.angle_beta   90.00
_cell.angle_gamma   90.00
#
_symmetry.space_group_name_H-M   'P 1'
#
loop_
_entity.id
_entity.type
_entity.pdbx_description
1 polymer ?
#
loop_
_entity_poly.entity_id
_entity_poly.type
_entity_poly.pdbx_seq_one_letter_code
_entity_poly.pdbx_strand_id
1 'polypeptide(L)'
;MTVVASLLSAALYPVFARGIRQLSAASRALARLVYASSAPLVALLTAVLVTQPTVARLLIPAHCHGDQCGAHAPVYAPDSLMLLGAAFISSALLFLVLLMLLWALRRARRQFQLLRRLSGEGEADYRTLASRDLIACCVGLWQPKVLLSQGLIDALKPGELAVVLAHERAAYQSARQGRRGTSLRS
;
A
#
# COMPACT_ATOMS: atom_id res chain seq x y z
N MET A 1 17.37 18.53 -9.17
CA MET A 1 17.15 17.68 -7.98
C MET A 1 16.05 16.64 -8.18
N THR A 2 14.87 16.99 -8.69
CA THR A 2 13.75 16.05 -8.91
C THR A 2 14.07 14.91 -9.90
N VAL A 3 14.76 15.18 -11.00
CA VAL A 3 15.16 14.15 -11.99
C VAL A 3 16.12 13.11 -11.39
N VAL A 4 17.07 13.56 -10.57
CA VAL A 4 18.02 12.67 -9.86
C VAL A 4 17.28 11.78 -8.86
N ALA A 5 16.34 12.34 -8.10
CA ALA A 5 15.50 11.58 -7.17
C ALA A 5 14.62 10.55 -7.89
N SER A 6 14.03 10.91 -9.04
CA SER A 6 13.24 9.98 -9.87
C SER A 6 14.09 8.84 -10.44
N LEU A 7 15.32 9.12 -10.88
CA LEU A 7 16.25 8.10 -11.37
C LEU A 7 16.73 7.17 -10.25
N LEU A 8 17.04 7.72 -9.07
CA LEU A 8 17.38 6.93 -7.87
C LEU A 8 16.21 6.03 -7.46
N SER A 9 14.99 6.56 -7.47
CA SER A 9 13.78 5.77 -7.16
C SER A 9 13.52 4.70 -8.23
N ALA A 10 13.79 4.97 -9.50
CA ALA A 10 13.71 3.94 -10.55
C ALA A 10 14.76 2.84 -10.36
N ALA A 11 15.98 3.19 -9.94
CA ALA A 11 17.06 2.24 -9.66
C ALA A 11 16.83 1.40 -8.39
N LEU A 12 16.18 1.97 -7.37
CA LEU A 12 15.83 1.29 -6.11
C LEU A 12 14.61 0.36 -6.26
N TYR A 13 13.71 0.67 -7.19
CA TYR A 13 12.50 -0.12 -7.44
C TYR A 13 12.75 -1.63 -7.70
N PRO A 14 13.71 -2.07 -8.54
CA PRO A 14 13.95 -3.51 -8.76
C PRO A 14 14.42 -4.24 -7.49
N VAL A 15 15.18 -3.57 -6.62
CA VAL A 15 15.63 -4.14 -5.33
C VAL A 15 14.45 -4.27 -4.39
N PHE A 16 13.64 -3.21 -4.27
CA PHE A 16 12.40 -3.23 -3.50
C PHE A 16 11.42 -4.28 -4.02
N ALA A 17 11.24 -4.34 -5.34
CA ALA A 17 10.36 -5.28 -6.02
C ALA A 17 10.78 -6.73 -5.76
N ARG A 18 12.10 -7.03 -5.72
CA ARG A 18 12.62 -8.35 -5.34
C ARG A 18 12.29 -8.68 -3.89
N GLY A 19 12.50 -7.76 -2.96
CA GLY A 19 12.20 -7.96 -1.53
C GLY A 19 10.73 -8.26 -1.24
N ILE A 20 9.81 -7.64 -1.99
CA ILE A 20 8.37 -7.87 -1.80
C ILE A 20 7.84 -9.13 -2.51
N ARG A 21 8.63 -9.85 -3.31
CA ARG A 21 8.13 -11.04 -4.05
C ARG A 21 7.62 -12.15 -3.14
N GLN A 22 8.21 -12.30 -1.96
CA GLN A 22 7.84 -13.32 -0.96
C GLN A 22 6.64 -12.91 -0.11
N LEU A 23 6.16 -11.66 -0.23
CA LEU A 23 4.99 -11.18 0.51
C LEU A 23 3.68 -11.64 -0.15
N SER A 24 2.64 -11.77 0.67
CA SER A 24 1.28 -12.06 0.19
C SER A 24 0.78 -11.01 -0.82
N ALA A 25 -0.15 -11.39 -1.69
CA ALA A 25 -0.67 -10.50 -2.74
C ALA A 25 -1.18 -9.15 -2.19
N ALA A 26 -1.82 -9.16 -1.02
CA ALA A 26 -2.29 -7.95 -0.35
C ALA A 26 -1.13 -7.07 0.18
N SER A 27 -0.13 -7.69 0.81
CA SER A 27 1.04 -6.98 1.33
C SER A 27 1.90 -6.39 0.21
N ARG A 28 2.00 -7.07 -0.94
CA ARG A 28 2.65 -6.51 -2.14
C ARG A 28 1.92 -5.30 -2.69
N ALA A 29 0.59 -5.33 -2.71
CA ALA A 29 -0.22 -4.21 -3.19
C ALA A 29 -0.03 -2.99 -2.27
N LEU A 30 -0.04 -3.20 -0.96
CA LEU A 30 0.20 -2.14 0.02
C LEU A 30 1.64 -1.61 -0.08
N ALA A 31 2.64 -2.48 -0.19
CA ALA A 31 4.04 -2.09 -0.31
C ALA A 31 4.30 -1.27 -1.59
N ARG A 32 3.71 -1.67 -2.74
CA ARG A 32 3.77 -0.86 -3.97
C ARG A 32 3.07 0.48 -3.82
N LEU A 33 1.96 0.51 -3.09
CA LEU A 33 1.21 1.74 -2.85
C LEU A 33 2.01 2.70 -1.97
N VAL A 34 2.61 2.21 -0.88
CA VAL A 34 3.50 2.97 0.00
C VAL A 34 4.70 3.50 -0.77
N TYR A 35 5.33 2.66 -1.60
CA TYR A 35 6.44 3.07 -2.45
C TYR A 35 6.03 4.17 -3.44
N ALA A 36 4.92 3.99 -4.13
CA ALA A 36 4.40 4.98 -5.08
C ALA A 36 3.96 6.28 -4.39
N SER A 37 3.44 6.20 -3.16
CA SER A 37 3.06 7.38 -2.38
C SER A 37 4.24 8.07 -1.71
N SER A 38 5.42 7.44 -1.62
CA SER A 38 6.59 8.06 -0.97
C SER A 38 7.01 9.36 -1.65
N ALA A 39 7.02 9.40 -2.99
CA ALA A 39 7.38 10.58 -3.76
C ALA A 39 6.45 11.80 -3.52
N PRO A 40 5.12 11.69 -3.67
CA PRO A 40 4.23 12.81 -3.37
C PRO A 40 4.24 13.17 -1.88
N LEU A 41 4.48 12.22 -0.97
CA LEU A 41 4.50 12.46 0.46
C LEU A 41 5.77 13.24 0.88
N VAL A 42 6.93 12.91 0.30
CA VAL A 42 8.16 13.70 0.47
C VAL A 42 7.99 15.09 -0.13
N ALA A 43 7.40 15.21 -1.33
CA ALA A 43 7.15 16.51 -1.95
C ALA A 43 6.20 17.38 -1.10
N LEU A 44 5.15 16.78 -0.55
CA LEU A 44 4.23 17.43 0.37
C LEU A 44 4.94 17.88 1.64
N LEU A 45 5.74 16.99 2.24
CA LEU A 45 6.50 17.30 3.46
C LEU A 45 7.47 18.46 3.23
N THR A 46 8.19 18.46 2.10
CA THR A 46 9.07 19.58 1.74
C THR A 46 8.30 20.85 1.50
N ALA A 47 7.13 20.79 0.84
CA ALA A 47 6.29 21.97 0.64
C ALA A 47 5.83 22.54 1.99
N VAL A 48 5.35 21.70 2.92
CA VAL A 48 4.93 22.12 4.26
C VAL A 48 6.09 22.70 5.08
N LEU A 49 7.28 22.07 5.05
CA LEU A 49 8.46 22.59 5.75
C LEU A 49 8.86 23.97 5.24
N VAL A 50 8.73 24.18 3.94
CA VAL A 50 9.08 25.44 3.28
C VAL A 50 8.02 26.51 3.54
N THR A 51 6.73 26.17 3.44
CA THR A 51 5.63 27.14 3.59
C THR A 51 5.29 27.46 5.03
N GLN A 52 5.69 26.63 6.00
CA GLN A 52 5.28 26.75 7.40
C GLN A 52 6.51 26.93 8.32
N PRO A 53 6.97 28.18 8.51
CA PRO A 53 8.21 28.46 9.24
C PRO A 53 8.17 28.06 10.72
N THR A 54 6.97 27.93 11.31
CA THR A 54 6.79 27.42 12.68
C THR A 54 7.22 25.96 12.83
N VAL A 55 6.97 25.12 11.81
CA VAL A 55 7.37 23.70 11.81
C VAL A 55 8.88 23.57 11.56
N ALA A 56 9.43 24.38 10.64
CA ALA A 56 10.86 24.41 10.36
C ALA A 56 11.67 24.83 11.60
N ARG A 57 11.18 25.82 12.38
CA ARG A 57 11.82 26.26 13.64
C ARG A 57 11.88 25.18 14.72
N LEU A 58 10.96 24.21 14.69
CA LEU A 58 10.95 23.11 15.66
C LEU A 58 12.01 22.05 15.32
N LEU A 59 12.29 21.86 14.02
CA LEU A 59 13.25 20.86 13.52
C LEU A 59 14.69 21.39 13.43
N ILE A 60 14.85 22.68 13.14
CA ILE A 60 16.14 23.34 12.98
C ILE A 60 16.23 24.42 14.06
N PRO A 61 16.89 24.15 15.20
CA PRO A 61 17.08 25.14 16.23
C PRO A 61 17.84 26.34 15.64
N ALA A 62 17.47 27.55 16.07
CA ALA A 62 18.13 28.76 15.63
C ALA A 62 19.63 28.69 15.97
N HIS A 63 20.47 28.68 14.94
CA HIS A 63 21.91 28.77 15.05
C HIS A 63 22.39 29.84 14.08
N CYS A 64 23.25 30.75 14.55
CA CYS A 64 23.95 31.70 13.69
C CYS A 64 25.37 31.16 13.42
N HIS A 65 25.83 31.20 12.18
CA HIS A 65 27.24 31.01 11.85
C HIS A 65 27.97 32.36 12.03
N GLY A 66 28.37 32.69 13.26
CA GLY A 66 29.05 33.94 13.61
C GLY A 66 28.10 35.12 13.90
N ASP A 67 28.58 36.36 13.74
CA ASP A 67 27.83 37.60 14.05
C ASP A 67 26.80 38.00 12.97
N GLN A 68 26.75 37.27 11.85
CA GLN A 68 25.77 37.51 10.80
C GLN A 68 24.50 36.70 11.08
N CYS A 69 23.69 37.18 12.01
CA CYS A 69 22.31 36.71 12.15
C CYS A 69 21.42 37.37 11.08
N GLY A 70 21.63 37.00 9.81
CA GLY A 70 20.79 37.39 8.68
C GLY A 70 19.70 36.34 8.42
N ALA A 71 18.57 36.76 7.85
CA ALA A 71 17.43 35.88 7.61
C ALA A 71 17.78 34.71 6.67
N HIS A 72 18.06 33.53 7.23
CA HIS A 72 17.98 32.26 6.49
C HIS A 72 16.52 31.79 6.33
N ALA A 73 15.59 32.46 7.03
CA ALA A 73 14.17 32.20 6.85
C ALA A 73 13.79 32.68 5.45
N PRO A 74 13.25 31.81 4.59
CA PRO A 74 12.73 32.27 3.31
C PRO A 74 11.65 33.32 3.61
N VAL A 75 11.93 34.56 3.22
CA VAL A 75 11.02 35.70 3.43
C VAL A 75 9.90 35.55 2.42
N TYR A 76 8.92 34.70 2.73
CA TYR A 76 7.64 34.75 2.06
C TYR A 76 6.87 35.92 2.65
N ALA A 77 6.64 36.96 1.84
CA ALA A 77 5.69 37.99 2.23
C ALA A 77 4.37 37.29 2.59
N PRO A 78 3.78 37.55 3.77
CA PRO A 78 2.59 36.86 4.27
C PRO A 78 1.38 36.99 3.32
N ASP A 79 1.43 37.91 2.36
CA ASP A 79 0.39 38.20 1.36
C ASP A 79 0.65 37.53 -0.01
N SER A 80 1.61 36.60 -0.10
CA SER A 80 2.00 36.03 -1.39
C SER A 80 1.02 34.95 -1.86
N LEU A 81 0.33 35.26 -2.96
CA LEU A 81 -0.50 34.35 -3.77
C LEU A 81 0.17 32.97 -4.02
N MET A 82 1.51 32.91 -3.96
CA MET A 82 2.31 31.69 -4.07
C MET A 82 2.10 30.69 -2.93
N LEU A 83 1.94 31.13 -1.68
CA LEU A 83 1.63 30.26 -0.54
C LEU A 83 0.28 29.59 -0.73
N LEU A 84 -0.72 30.37 -1.17
CA LEU A 84 -2.06 29.88 -1.49
C LEU A 84 -2.02 28.88 -2.66
N GLY A 85 -1.27 29.20 -3.71
CA GLY A 85 -1.07 28.33 -4.86
C GLY A 85 -0.39 27.00 -4.49
N ALA A 86 0.67 27.05 -3.67
CA ALA A 86 1.35 25.86 -3.18
C ALA A 86 0.45 24.99 -2.30
N ALA A 87 -0.32 25.61 -1.39
CA ALA A 87 -1.31 24.91 -0.56
C ALA A 87 -2.41 24.25 -1.41
N PHE A 88 -2.89 24.95 -2.44
CA PHE A 88 -3.90 24.41 -3.36
C PHE A 88 -3.37 23.22 -4.16
N ILE A 89 -2.18 23.34 -4.76
CA ILE A 89 -1.56 22.28 -5.56
C ILE A 89 -1.28 21.05 -4.69
N SER A 90 -0.72 21.25 -3.49
CA SER A 90 -0.41 20.17 -2.56
C SER A 90 -1.67 19.45 -2.08
N SER A 91 -2.73 20.20 -1.74
CA SER A 91 -4.04 19.64 -1.40
C SER A 91 -4.68 18.88 -2.57
N ALA A 92 -4.64 19.44 -3.78
CA ALA A 92 -5.17 18.80 -4.98
C ALA A 92 -4.44 17.48 -5.31
N LEU A 93 -3.11 17.45 -5.18
CA LEU A 93 -2.31 16.23 -5.35
C LEU A 93 -2.69 15.17 -4.31
N LEU A 94 -2.83 15.57 -3.04
CA LEU A 94 -3.20 14.67 -1.97
C LEU A 94 -4.61 14.08 -2.19
N PHE A 95 -5.54 14.93 -2.63
CA PHE A 95 -6.89 14.53 -3.00
C PHE A 95 -6.88 13.54 -4.18
N LEU A 96 -6.08 13.79 -5.21
CA LEU A 96 -5.95 12.89 -6.36
C LEU A 96 -5.38 11.52 -5.94
N VAL A 97 -4.34 11.49 -5.10
CA VAL A 97 -3.79 10.24 -4.56
C VAL A 97 -4.84 9.48 -3.76
N LEU A 98 -5.60 10.17 -2.91
CA LEU A 98 -6.70 9.58 -2.15
C LEU A 98 -7.79 9.00 -3.07
N LEU A 99 -8.18 9.72 -4.12
CA LEU A 99 -9.14 9.24 -5.11
C LEU A 99 -8.64 7.99 -5.84
N MET A 100 -7.39 7.97 -6.28
CA MET A 100 -6.78 6.80 -6.92
C MET A 100 -6.76 5.60 -5.98
N LEU A 101 -6.40 5.80 -4.71
CA LEU A 101 -6.44 4.76 -3.68
C LEU A 101 -7.85 4.21 -3.47
N LEU A 102 -8.85 5.10 -3.32
CA LEU A 102 -10.25 4.71 -3.16
C LEU A 102 -10.77 3.96 -4.39
N TRP A 103 -10.40 4.40 -5.59
CA TRP A 103 -10.79 3.74 -6.83
C TRP A 103 -10.16 2.35 -6.95
N ALA A 104 -8.87 2.21 -6.65
CA ALA A 104 -8.18 0.91 -6.63
C ALA A 104 -8.81 -0.04 -5.60
N LEU A 105 -9.11 0.44 -4.39
CA LEU A 105 -9.81 -0.31 -3.34
C LEU A 105 -11.20 -0.75 -3.80
N ARG A 106 -11.99 0.15 -4.40
CA ARG A 106 -13.32 -0.16 -4.94
C ARG A 106 -13.24 -1.19 -6.06
N ARG A 107 -12.28 -1.06 -6.98
CA ARG A 107 -12.07 -2.02 -8.08
C ARG A 107 -11.71 -3.40 -7.54
N ALA A 108 -10.77 -3.47 -6.60
CA ALA A 108 -10.41 -4.73 -5.94
C ALA A 108 -11.61 -5.36 -5.22
N ARG A 109 -12.38 -4.56 -4.45
CA ARG A 109 -13.61 -5.03 -3.78
C ARG A 109 -14.64 -5.56 -4.78
N ARG A 110 -14.85 -4.88 -5.92
CA ARG A 110 -15.77 -5.33 -6.97
C ARG A 110 -15.31 -6.65 -7.58
N GLN A 111 -14.02 -6.80 -7.89
CA GLN A 111 -13.46 -8.06 -8.39
C GLN A 111 -13.67 -9.20 -7.38
N PHE A 112 -13.42 -8.94 -6.08
CA PHE A 112 -13.70 -9.93 -5.03
C PHE A 112 -15.19 -10.26 -4.90
N GLN A 113 -16.07 -9.28 -5.02
CA GLN A 113 -17.52 -9.51 -4.99
C GLN A 113 -18.00 -10.32 -6.19
N LEU A 114 -17.44 -10.09 -7.38
CA LEU A 114 -17.73 -10.89 -8.57
C LEU A 114 -17.26 -12.33 -8.39
N LEU A 115 -16.02 -12.54 -7.93
CA LEU A 115 -15.52 -13.89 -7.59
C LEU A 115 -16.42 -14.57 -6.55
N ARG A 116 -16.90 -13.83 -5.54
CA ARG A 116 -17.78 -14.36 -4.51
C ARG A 116 -19.20 -14.68 -5.02
N ARG A 117 -19.67 -14.02 -6.07
CA ARG A 117 -20.96 -14.29 -6.72
C ARG A 117 -20.87 -15.45 -7.72
N LEU A 118 -19.74 -15.58 -8.41
CA LEU A 118 -19.45 -16.69 -9.32
C LEU A 118 -19.07 -17.96 -8.58
N SER A 119 -18.66 -17.85 -7.32
CA SER A 119 -18.46 -19.00 -6.46
C SER A 119 -19.79 -19.52 -5.89
N GLY A 120 -20.06 -20.80 -6.05
CA GLY A 120 -21.17 -21.49 -5.40
C GLY A 120 -20.98 -21.59 -3.87
N GLU A 121 -22.07 -21.95 -3.19
CA GLU A 121 -21.99 -22.41 -1.80
C GLU A 121 -21.27 -23.77 -1.78
N GLY A 122 -20.05 -23.78 -1.27
CA GLY A 122 -19.35 -25.02 -0.93
C GLY A 122 -19.62 -25.41 0.52
N GLU A 123 -18.96 -26.46 1.00
CA GLU A 123 -18.99 -26.81 2.44
C GLU A 123 -18.52 -25.64 3.31
N ALA A 124 -18.85 -25.69 4.61
CA ALA A 124 -18.64 -24.60 5.58
C ALA A 124 -17.23 -23.96 5.57
N ASP A 125 -16.23 -24.69 5.05
CA ASP A 125 -14.82 -24.36 5.07
C ASP A 125 -14.20 -23.88 3.73
N TYR A 126 -14.91 -23.98 2.59
CA TYR A 126 -14.42 -23.49 1.30
C TYR A 126 -15.56 -23.16 0.32
N ARG A 127 -15.29 -22.30 -0.66
CA ARG A 127 -16.22 -21.97 -1.75
C ARG A 127 -15.77 -22.58 -3.05
N THR A 128 -16.71 -23.04 -3.85
CA THR A 128 -16.45 -23.68 -5.15
C THR A 128 -16.59 -22.68 -6.28
N LEU A 129 -15.64 -22.64 -7.21
CA LEU A 129 -15.69 -21.82 -8.41
C LEU A 129 -15.97 -22.72 -9.60
N ALA A 130 -17.00 -22.40 -10.39
CA ALA A 130 -17.34 -23.10 -11.62
C ALA A 130 -16.31 -22.78 -12.72
N SER A 131 -15.09 -23.32 -12.58
CA SER A 131 -14.03 -23.31 -13.59
C SER A 131 -13.42 -24.70 -13.69
N ARG A 132 -13.02 -25.08 -14.92
CA ARG A 132 -12.30 -26.32 -15.22
C ARG A 132 -10.79 -26.22 -14.94
N ASP A 133 -10.29 -25.01 -14.68
CA ASP A 133 -8.89 -24.81 -14.33
C ASP A 133 -8.58 -25.42 -12.96
N LEU A 134 -7.31 -25.73 -12.70
CA LEU A 134 -6.82 -26.23 -11.40
C LEU A 134 -6.41 -25.03 -10.52
N ILE A 135 -7.34 -24.50 -9.73
CA ILE A 135 -7.13 -23.27 -8.96
C ILE A 135 -7.55 -23.48 -7.51
N ALA A 136 -6.61 -23.24 -6.59
CA ALA A 136 -6.88 -23.02 -5.17
C ALA A 136 -6.38 -21.62 -4.79
N CYS A 137 -7.20 -20.80 -4.13
CA CYS A 137 -6.71 -19.55 -3.57
C CYS A 137 -7.44 -19.11 -2.30
N CYS A 138 -6.70 -18.52 -1.38
CA CYS A 138 -7.27 -17.85 -0.20
C CYS A 138 -7.69 -16.41 -0.51
N VAL A 139 -8.95 -16.07 -0.22
CA VAL A 139 -9.55 -14.79 -0.61
C VAL A 139 -10.21 -14.13 0.58
N GLY A 140 -9.88 -12.87 0.84
CA GLY A 140 -10.45 -12.10 1.95
C GLY A 140 -9.37 -11.58 2.91
N LEU A 141 -9.51 -10.30 3.28
CA LEU A 141 -8.51 -9.61 4.10
C LEU A 141 -8.74 -9.78 5.60
N TRP A 142 -10.00 -9.89 6.01
CA TRP A 142 -10.45 -9.94 7.42
C TRP A 142 -11.07 -11.30 7.78
N GLN A 143 -11.82 -11.89 6.84
CA GLN A 143 -12.31 -13.27 6.92
C GLN A 143 -11.85 -13.99 5.65
N PRO A 144 -10.71 -14.70 5.68
CA PRO A 144 -10.28 -15.49 4.52
C PRO A 144 -11.32 -16.58 4.25
N LYS A 145 -11.60 -16.82 2.98
CA LYS A 145 -12.32 -17.99 2.51
C LYS A 145 -11.45 -18.65 1.45
N VAL A 146 -11.28 -19.96 1.54
CA VAL A 146 -10.58 -20.72 0.51
C VAL A 146 -11.55 -20.89 -0.66
N LEU A 147 -11.10 -20.52 -1.86
CA LEU A 147 -11.80 -20.75 -3.12
C LEU A 147 -11.10 -21.90 -3.83
N LEU A 148 -11.86 -22.94 -4.18
CA LEU A 148 -11.41 -24.08 -4.95
C LEU A 148 -12.18 -24.13 -6.26
N SER A 149 -11.53 -24.39 -7.38
CA SER A 149 -12.21 -24.64 -8.64
C SER A 149 -12.81 -26.04 -8.70
N GLN A 150 -13.88 -26.19 -9.47
CA GLN A 150 -14.52 -27.49 -9.71
C GLN A 150 -13.53 -28.47 -10.37
N GLY A 151 -12.75 -28.01 -11.35
CA GLY A 151 -11.73 -28.83 -12.00
C GLY A 151 -10.63 -29.35 -11.04
N LEU A 152 -10.35 -28.63 -9.95
CA LEU A 152 -9.43 -29.11 -8.92
C LEU A 152 -10.09 -30.16 -8.01
N ILE A 153 -11.35 -29.96 -7.65
CA ILE A 153 -12.10 -30.93 -6.85
C ILE A 153 -12.28 -32.24 -7.61
N ASP A 154 -12.60 -32.15 -8.90
CA ASP A 154 -12.82 -33.32 -9.76
C ASP A 154 -11.53 -34.08 -10.06
N ALA A 155 -10.38 -33.39 -10.04
CA ALA A 155 -9.08 -33.98 -10.33
C ALA A 155 -8.38 -34.63 -9.12
N LEU A 156 -8.70 -34.21 -7.90
CA LEU A 156 -7.99 -34.66 -6.69
C LEU A 156 -8.82 -35.66 -5.88
N LYS A 157 -8.13 -36.64 -5.29
CA LYS A 157 -8.74 -37.52 -4.29
C LYS A 157 -9.00 -36.75 -2.99
N PRO A 158 -9.97 -37.19 -2.14
CA PRO A 158 -10.31 -36.50 -0.89
C PRO A 158 -9.11 -36.24 0.04
N GLY A 159 -8.16 -37.19 0.12
CA GLY A 159 -6.94 -37.03 0.92
C GLY A 159 -5.96 -35.99 0.36
N GLU A 160 -5.87 -35.88 -0.98
CA GLU A 160 -5.01 -34.88 -1.65
C GLU A 160 -5.62 -33.48 -1.52
N LEU A 161 -6.95 -33.39 -1.61
CA LEU A 161 -7.69 -32.14 -1.40
C LEU A 161 -7.47 -31.60 0.02
N ALA A 162 -7.47 -32.47 1.03
CA ALA A 162 -7.19 -32.10 2.41
C ALA A 162 -5.78 -31.50 2.59
N VAL A 163 -4.79 -32.02 1.87
CA VAL A 163 -3.42 -31.49 1.88
C VAL A 163 -3.37 -30.09 1.24
N VAL A 164 -4.03 -29.89 0.10
CA VAL A 164 -4.10 -28.58 -0.55
C VAL A 164 -4.81 -27.56 0.36
N LEU A 165 -5.91 -27.95 0.99
CA LEU A 165 -6.61 -27.10 1.96
C LEU A 165 -5.72 -26.75 3.17
N ALA A 166 -4.98 -27.71 3.70
CA ALA A 166 -4.05 -27.47 4.80
C ALA A 166 -2.92 -26.52 4.38
N HIS A 167 -2.37 -26.67 3.18
CA HIS A 167 -1.34 -25.79 2.62
C HIS A 167 -1.81 -24.33 2.52
N GLU A 168 -2.98 -24.12 1.93
CA GLU A 168 -3.59 -22.80 1.76
C GLU A 168 -3.92 -22.15 3.13
N ARG A 169 -4.40 -22.94 4.09
CA ARG A 169 -4.64 -22.46 5.46
C ARG A 169 -3.36 -22.07 6.19
N ALA A 170 -2.30 -22.85 6.06
CA ALA A 170 -1.01 -22.53 6.67
C ALA A 170 -0.43 -21.22 6.10
N ALA A 171 -0.56 -21.00 4.79
CA ALA A 171 -0.19 -19.75 4.15
C ALA A 171 -0.99 -18.56 4.71
N TYR A 172 -2.30 -18.72 4.94
CA TYR A 172 -3.12 -17.70 5.60
C TYR A 172 -2.68 -17.43 7.05
N GLN A 173 -2.50 -18.48 7.86
CA GLN A 173 -2.14 -18.34 9.28
C GLN A 173 -0.82 -17.59 9.43
N SER A 174 0.17 -17.92 8.60
CA SER A 174 1.47 -17.24 8.54
C SER A 174 1.32 -15.75 8.19
N ALA A 175 0.46 -15.42 7.21
CA ALA A 175 0.17 -14.03 6.84
C ALA A 175 -0.58 -13.27 7.96
N ARG A 176 -1.42 -13.94 8.75
CA ARG A 176 -2.11 -13.35 9.91
C ARG A 176 -1.18 -13.14 11.09
N GLN A 177 -0.27 -14.06 11.37
CA GLN A 177 0.69 -13.98 12.47
C GLN A 177 1.71 -12.87 12.24
N GLY A 178 2.16 -12.67 11.00
CA GLY A 178 2.98 -11.51 10.60
C GLY A 178 2.29 -10.16 10.83
N ARG A 179 0.95 -10.10 10.72
CA ARG A 179 0.15 -8.89 11.05
C ARG A 179 -0.05 -8.67 12.56
N ARG A 180 -0.03 -9.72 13.38
CA ARG A 180 -0.13 -9.62 14.85
C ARG A 180 1.23 -9.32 15.50
N GLY A 181 2.33 -9.80 14.92
CA GLY A 181 3.69 -9.51 15.41
C GLY A 181 4.07 -8.03 15.32
N THR A 182 3.45 -7.25 14.43
CA THR A 182 3.61 -5.79 14.34
C THR A 182 2.74 -5.00 15.32
N SER A 183 1.84 -5.66 16.07
CA SER A 183 0.93 -5.02 17.03
C SER A 183 1.34 -5.21 18.49
N LEU A 184 2.44 -5.93 18.77
CA LEU A 184 2.95 -6.21 20.12
C LEU A 184 4.34 -5.59 20.37
N ARG A 185 4.80 -4.70 19.48
CA ARG A 185 5.90 -3.77 19.73
C ARG A 185 5.35 -2.35 19.74
N SER A 186 4.58 -2.03 20.78
CA SER A 186 4.31 -0.67 21.24
C SER A 186 4.49 -0.67 22.74
#